data_AF-A0AAJ2VUP3-F1
#
_entry.id   AF-A0AAJ2VUP3-F1
#
_cell.length_a   1.000
_cell.length_b   1.000
_cell.length_c   1.000
_cell.angle_alpha   90.00
_cell.angle_beta   90.00
_cell.angle_gamma   90.00
#
_symmetry.space_group_name_H-M   'P 1'
#
loop_
_entity.id
_entity.type
_entity.pdbx_description
1 polymer ?
#
loop_
_entity_poly.entity_id
_entity_poly.type
_entity_poly.pdbx_seq_one_letter_code
_entity_poly.pdbx_strand_id
1 'polypeptide(L)'
;MQQHNGVAVDSAGAISRYFAKANLPTQQETLGEIVTEILSDGRNLNRKSLCTKLLKRLEKAAGPEEEKHYNALIGLLFESRESTASAER
;
A
#
# COMPACT_ATOMS: atom_id res chain seq x y z
N MET A 1 21.23 -27.72 17.65
CA MET A 1 20.84 -27.40 16.26
C MET A 1 19.97 -26.14 16.29
N GLN A 2 20.58 -24.95 16.15
CA GLN A 2 19.84 -23.69 16.06
C GLN A 2 19.71 -23.31 14.59
N GLN A 3 18.47 -23.14 14.11
CA GLN A 3 18.17 -22.54 12.82
C GLN A 3 17.08 -21.50 13.02
N HIS A 4 17.48 -20.25 13.27
CA HIS A 4 16.59 -19.09 13.18
C HIS A 4 16.98 -18.39 11.87
N ASN A 5 16.27 -18.71 10.78
CA ASN A 5 16.48 -18.08 9.49
C ASN A 5 15.21 -17.33 9.07
N GLY A 6 15.28 -16.00 9.18
CA GLY A 6 14.63 -15.04 8.29
C GLY A 6 13.11 -15.07 8.19
N VAL A 7 12.43 -14.43 9.14
CA VAL A 7 11.10 -13.85 8.87
C VAL A 7 11.30 -12.60 8.01
N ALA A 8 11.63 -12.79 6.73
CA ALA A 8 11.29 -11.81 5.73
C ALA A 8 9.78 -11.93 5.56
N VAL A 9 9.01 -11.16 6.34
CA VAL A 9 7.59 -10.94 6.05
C VAL A 9 7.54 -10.57 4.58
N ASP A 10 6.95 -11.47 3.80
CA ASP A 10 6.80 -11.46 2.36
C ASP A 10 5.97 -10.23 1.95
N SER A 11 6.62 -9.07 2.08
CA SER A 11 6.05 -7.76 1.80
C SER A 11 5.64 -7.73 0.33
N ALA A 12 6.41 -8.40 -0.53
CA ALA A 12 6.08 -8.62 -1.93
C ALA A 12 4.79 -9.43 -2.13
N GLY A 13 4.57 -10.51 -1.38
CA GLY A 13 3.33 -11.29 -1.44
C GLY A 13 2.13 -10.65 -0.76
N ALA A 14 2.35 -9.80 0.24
CA ALA A 14 1.30 -8.94 0.81
C ALA A 14 0.86 -7.87 -0.20
N ILE A 15 1.83 -7.26 -0.88
CA ILE A 15 1.62 -6.30 -1.96
C ILE A 15 0.89 -6.96 -3.15
N SER A 16 1.30 -8.18 -3.54
CA SER A 16 0.66 -8.92 -4.64
C SER A 16 -0.82 -9.24 -4.35
N ARG A 17 -1.13 -9.67 -3.12
CA ARG A 17 -2.51 -9.92 -2.68
C ARG A 17 -3.33 -8.64 -2.57
N TYR A 18 -2.70 -7.52 -2.23
CA TYR A 18 -3.32 -6.21 -2.21
C TYR A 18 -3.68 -5.72 -3.62
N PHE A 19 -2.77 -5.87 -4.57
CA PHE A 19 -3.05 -5.57 -5.98
C PHE A 19 -4.21 -6.42 -6.50
N ALA A 20 -4.30 -7.70 -6.14
CA ALA A 20 -5.42 -8.56 -6.56
C ALA A 20 -6.81 -8.09 -6.09
N LYS A 21 -6.92 -7.30 -5.02
CA LYS A 21 -8.20 -6.77 -4.49
C LYS A 21 -8.65 -5.47 -5.16
N ALA A 22 -7.74 -4.71 -5.77
CA ALA A 22 -8.05 -3.46 -6.44
C ALA A 22 -8.56 -3.72 -7.88
N ASN A 23 -9.70 -4.41 -8.01
CA ASN A 23 -10.24 -4.79 -9.31
C ASN A 23 -11.13 -3.68 -9.90
N LEU A 24 -10.51 -2.59 -10.38
CA LEU A 24 -11.01 -1.68 -11.43
C LEU A 24 -9.83 -0.77 -11.87
N PRO A 25 -9.63 -0.52 -13.18
CA PRO A 25 -8.38 -0.01 -13.76
C PRO A 25 -8.13 1.50 -13.52
N THR A 26 -7.98 1.94 -12.27
CA THR A 26 -7.52 3.30 -11.91
C THR A 26 -6.72 3.34 -10.61
N GLN A 27 -7.05 2.48 -9.63
CA GLN A 27 -6.37 2.42 -8.35
C GLN A 27 -5.02 1.69 -8.42
N GLN A 28 -4.96 0.56 -9.13
CA GLN A 28 -3.71 -0.17 -9.34
C GLN A 28 -2.69 0.65 -10.12
N GLU A 29 -3.12 1.38 -11.14
CA GLU A 29 -2.24 2.26 -11.93
C GLU A 29 -1.65 3.36 -11.06
N THR A 30 -2.48 4.04 -10.27
CA THR A 30 -2.03 5.09 -9.33
C THR A 30 -1.03 4.53 -8.32
N LEU A 31 -1.33 3.37 -7.73
CA LEU A 31 -0.44 2.73 -6.77
C LEU A 31 0.85 2.24 -7.42
N GLY A 32 0.77 1.67 -8.63
CA GLY A 32 1.91 1.20 -9.40
C GLY A 32 2.85 2.34 -9.78
N GLU A 33 2.30 3.50 -10.15
CA GLU A 33 3.07 4.72 -10.41
C GLU A 33 3.82 5.18 -9.16
N ILE A 34 3.13 5.24 -8.00
CA ILE A 34 3.75 5.66 -6.74
C ILE A 34 4.83 4.66 -6.29
N VAL A 35 4.59 3.35 -6.45
CA VAL A 35 5.59 2.32 -6.15
C VAL A 35 6.82 2.50 -7.03
N THR A 36 6.61 2.71 -8.33
CA THR A 36 7.70 2.96 -9.29
C THR A 36 8.47 4.22 -8.93
N GLU A 37 7.79 5.29 -8.54
CA GLU A 37 8.38 6.54 -8.07
C GLU A 37 9.25 6.31 -6.82
N ILE A 38 8.76 5.58 -5.82
CA ILE A 38 9.50 5.27 -4.58
C ILE A 38 10.76 4.45 -4.87
N LEU A 39 10.64 3.42 -5.73
CA LEU A 39 11.76 2.55 -6.08
C LEU A 39 12.79 3.29 -6.95
N SER A 40 12.33 4.15 -7.87
CA SER A 40 13.20 4.98 -8.71
C SER A 40 13.95 6.03 -7.89
N ASP A 41 13.33 6.54 -6.82
CA ASP A 41 13.97 7.42 -5.83
C ASP A 41 15.02 6.68 -4.96
N GLY A 42 15.22 5.36 -5.14
CA GLY A 42 16.11 4.53 -4.33
C GLY A 42 15.64 4.35 -2.89
N ARG A 43 14.35 4.60 -2.61
CA ARG A 43 13.78 4.53 -1.27
C ARG A 43 13.18 3.15 -0.99
N ASN A 44 13.25 2.74 0.28
CA ASN A 44 12.61 1.50 0.71
C ASN A 44 11.08 1.61 0.56
N LEU A 45 10.50 0.70 -0.22
CA LEU A 45 9.06 0.55 -0.32
C LEU A 45 8.50 0.02 1.00
N ASN A 46 7.83 0.90 1.73
CA ASN A 46 7.14 0.56 2.95
C ASN A 46 5.85 1.35 3.06
N ARG A 47 4.99 0.98 4.02
CA ARG A 47 3.72 1.67 4.21
C ARG A 47 3.87 3.16 4.51
N LYS A 48 4.91 3.59 5.23
CA LYS A 48 5.16 5.01 5.48
C LYS A 48 5.49 5.75 4.19
N SER A 49 6.41 5.22 3.37
CA SER A 49 6.79 5.86 2.10
C SER A 49 5.59 5.96 1.14
N LEU A 50 4.74 4.94 1.10
CA LEU A 50 3.54 4.91 0.29
C LEU A 50 2.48 5.91 0.80
N CYS A 51 2.19 5.91 2.11
CA CYS A 51 1.28 6.87 2.73
C CYS A 51 1.76 8.32 2.53
N THR A 52 3.05 8.60 2.68
CA THR A 52 3.61 9.95 2.49
C THR A 52 3.41 10.44 1.05
N LYS A 53 3.61 9.60 0.04
CA LYS A 53 3.38 9.98 -1.37
C LYS A 53 1.88 10.18 -1.65
N LEU A 54 1.00 9.31 -1.12
CA LEU A 54 -0.45 9.45 -1.26
C LEU A 54 -0.98 10.73 -0.60
N LEU A 55 -0.53 11.05 0.63
CA LEU A 55 -0.91 12.28 1.32
C LEU A 55 -0.44 13.52 0.55
N LYS A 56 0.78 13.51 0.02
CA LYS A 56 1.30 14.61 -0.80
C LYS A 56 0.50 14.83 -2.09
N ARG A 57 -0.03 13.75 -2.69
CA ARG A 57 -0.90 13.85 -3.87
C ARG A 57 -2.32 14.32 -3.48
N LEU A 58 -2.84 13.87 -2.33
CA LEU A 58 -4.10 14.34 -1.75
C LEU A 58 -4.09 15.85 -1.48
N GLU A 59 -3.01 16.39 -0.90
CA GLU A 59 -2.82 17.83 -0.65
C GLU A 59 -2.86 18.69 -1.94
N LYS A 60 -2.65 18.06 -3.10
CA LYS A 60 -2.61 18.72 -4.42
C LYS A 60 -3.81 18.39 -5.29
N ALA A 61 -4.76 17.58 -4.80
CA ALA A 61 -5.94 17.21 -5.55
C ALA A 61 -6.75 18.45 -5.94
N ALA A 62 -7.25 18.50 -7.18
CA ALA A 62 -7.97 19.66 -7.70
C ALA A 62 -9.49 19.53 -7.54
N GLY A 63 -9.98 18.42 -6.99
CA GLY A 63 -11.41 18.20 -6.81
C GLY A 63 -11.79 17.01 -5.93
N PRO A 64 -13.08 16.93 -5.56
CA PRO A 64 -13.58 15.97 -4.58
C PRO A 64 -13.44 14.51 -5.03
N GLU A 65 -13.48 14.24 -6.33
CA GLU A 65 -13.30 12.88 -6.86
C GLU A 65 -11.85 12.38 -6.71
N GLU A 66 -10.87 13.26 -6.94
CA GLU A 66 -9.45 12.92 -6.70
C GLU A 66 -9.16 12.74 -5.21
N GLU A 67 -9.71 13.61 -4.36
CA GLU A 67 -9.59 13.47 -2.91
C GLU A 67 -10.19 12.14 -2.42
N LYS A 68 -11.39 11.79 -2.90
CA LYS A 68 -12.05 10.52 -2.59
C LYS A 68 -11.22 9.33 -3.06
N HIS A 69 -10.61 9.42 -4.24
CA HIS A 69 -9.72 8.38 -4.75
C HIS A 69 -8.50 8.17 -3.85
N TYR A 70 -7.77 9.25 -3.50
CA TYR A 70 -6.61 9.13 -2.61
C TYR A 70 -7.00 8.68 -1.19
N ASN A 71 -8.11 9.16 -0.64
CA ASN A 71 -8.62 8.71 0.65
C ASN A 71 -8.98 7.21 0.64
N ALA A 72 -9.58 6.70 -0.45
CA ALA A 72 -9.85 5.28 -0.60
C ALA A 72 -8.55 4.46 -0.62
N LEU A 73 -7.54 4.90 -1.38
CA LEU A 73 -6.22 4.26 -1.43
C LEU A 73 -5.53 4.26 -0.05
N ILE A 74 -5.64 5.36 0.68
CA ILE A 74 -5.13 5.47 2.05
C ILE A 74 -5.88 4.50 2.97
N GLY A 75 -7.21 4.46 2.90
CA GLY A 75 -8.05 3.55 3.68
C GLY A 75 -7.69 2.09 3.49
N LEU A 76 -7.45 1.67 2.24
CA LEU A 76 -6.99 0.32 1.91
C LEU A 76 -5.64 -0.03 2.58
N LEU A 77 -4.71 0.93 2.66
CA LEU A 77 -3.47 0.73 3.42
C LEU A 77 -3.74 0.58 4.91
N PHE A 78 -4.76 1.24 5.46
CA PHE A 78 -5.13 1.15 6.87
C PHE A 78 -5.88 -0.12 7.26
N GLU A 79 -6.75 -0.63 6.40
CA GLU A 79 -7.55 -1.84 6.59
C GLU A 79 -6.71 -3.13 6.71
N SER A 80 -5.53 -3.16 6.09
CA SER A 80 -4.58 -4.28 6.16
C SER A 80 -4.09 -4.65 7.58
N ARG A 81 -4.44 -3.89 8.62
CA ARG A 81 -4.07 -4.14 10.03
C ARG A 81 -5.07 -4.95 10.83
N GLU A 82 -6.30 -5.14 10.37
CA GLU A 82 -7.35 -5.78 11.18
C GLU A 82 -7.53 -7.29 10.90
N SER A 83 -6.88 -7.83 9.86
CA SER A 83 -7.05 -9.24 9.47
C SER A 83 -6.35 -10.27 10.37
N THR A 84 -5.60 -9.87 11.40
CA THR A 84 -5.02 -10.83 12.38
C THR A 84 -5.82 -10.99 13.66
N ALA A 85 -6.95 -10.29 13.84
CA ALA A 85 -7.73 -10.34 15.09
C ALA A 85 -8.83 -11.42 15.12
N SER A 86 -9.04 -12.18 14.04
CA SER A 86 -10.21 -13.09 13.94
C SER A 86 -9.86 -14.58 13.88
N ALA A 87 -8.63 -14.98 14.23
CA ALA A 87 -8.16 -16.37 14.18
C ALA A 87 -7.91 -17.03 15.56
N GLU A 88 -8.23 -16.38 16.66
CA GLU A 88 -8.18 -16.99 17.99
C GLU A 88 -9.59 -16.95 18.59
N ARG A 89 -10.30 -18.07 18.46
CA ARG A 89 -11.43 -18.44 19.30
C ARG A 89 -10.94 -18.82 20.68
#